data_AF-A0A6P2CJ17-F1
#
_entry.id   AF-A0A6P2CJ17-F1
#
_cell.length_a   1.000
_cell.length_b   1.000
_cell.length_c   1.000
_cell.angle_alpha   90.00
_cell.angle_beta   90.00
_cell.angle_gamma   90.00
#
_symmetry.space_group_name_H-M   'P 1'
#
loop_
_entity.id
_entity.type
_entity.pdbx_description
1 polymer ?
#
loop_
_entity_poly.entity_id
_entity_poly.type
_entity_poly.pdbx_seq_one_letter_code
_entity_poly.pdbx_strand_id
1 'polypeptide(L)'
;MRVSIAFGVGVVVTAIIVVAGSWGYAAAAGWDAAAAVFLALTWWRVGPMDGRTTRAHATREDATQRTTDIILGAASVASLASVVVLLVRASTEGGVARIATIALGLATIVLSWFVVHTVFALRYARQYYAPPVGGIDFENSADDPREDPAYSDFAYVSFVLGMTYQVSDTNISSHAIRMSVLRQSMLSYLFGTFVLAAAVNLFVTLGT
;
A
#
# COMPACT_ATOMS: atom_id res chain seq x y z
N MET A 1 -4.72 8.01 -15.07
CA MET A 1 -5.78 7.05 -15.42
C MET A 1 -6.11 6.08 -14.27
N ARG A 2 -5.20 5.20 -13.82
CA ARG A 2 -5.49 4.22 -12.74
C ARG A 2 -6.09 4.81 -11.46
N VAL A 3 -5.54 5.93 -10.99
CA VAL A 3 -6.00 6.59 -9.75
C VAL A 3 -7.36 7.24 -9.93
N SER A 4 -7.63 7.82 -11.09
CA SER A 4 -8.94 8.39 -11.41
C SER A 4 -10.04 7.32 -11.45
N ILE A 5 -9.73 6.15 -12.02
CA ILE A 5 -10.65 4.99 -12.03
C ILE A 5 -10.88 4.49 -10.60
N ALA A 6 -9.82 4.26 -9.84
CA ALA A 6 -9.90 3.83 -8.45
C ALA A 6 -10.73 4.81 -7.59
N PHE A 7 -10.48 6.12 -7.74
CA PHE A 7 -11.23 7.16 -7.06
C PHE A 7 -12.71 7.14 -7.45
N GLY A 8 -13.03 7.05 -8.75
CA GLY A 8 -14.40 6.95 -9.23
C GLY A 8 -15.14 5.74 -8.64
N VAL A 9 -14.50 4.57 -8.62
CA VAL A 9 -15.07 3.36 -8.01
C VAL A 9 -15.32 3.55 -6.51
N GLY A 10 -14.35 4.12 -5.79
CA GLY A 10 -14.50 4.39 -4.36
C GLY A 10 -15.67 5.33 -4.06
N VAL A 11 -15.81 6.42 -4.82
CA VAL A 11 -16.93 7.36 -4.70
C VAL A 11 -18.27 6.67 -4.94
N VAL A 12 -18.37 5.84 -6.00
CA VAL A 12 -19.59 5.09 -6.31
C VAL A 12 -19.95 4.13 -5.17
N VAL A 13 -18.98 3.37 -4.66
CA VAL A 13 -19.21 2.43 -3.55
C VAL A 13 -19.62 3.18 -2.28
N THR A 14 -18.93 4.26 -1.91
CA THR A 14 -19.34 5.10 -0.77
C THR A 14 -20.77 5.61 -0.94
N ALA A 15 -21.13 6.14 -2.12
CA ALA A 15 -22.46 6.66 -2.39
C ALA A 15 -23.55 5.59 -2.24
N ILE A 16 -23.31 4.39 -2.77
CA ILE A 16 -24.24 3.24 -2.63
C ILE A 16 -24.46 2.90 -1.15
N ILE A 17 -23.39 2.80 -0.35
CA ILE A 17 -23.49 2.44 1.07
C ILE A 17 -24.18 3.55 1.89
N VAL A 18 -23.95 4.82 1.58
CA VAL A 18 -24.64 5.96 2.21
C VAL A 18 -26.13 5.92 1.90
N VAL A 19 -26.51 5.75 0.63
CA VAL A 19 -27.93 5.70 0.21
C VAL A 19 -28.64 4.49 0.84
N ALA A 20 -27.95 3.39 1.06
CA ALA A 20 -28.48 2.22 1.76
C ALA A 20 -28.68 2.42 3.28
N GLY A 21 -28.36 3.59 3.84
CA GLY A 21 -28.52 3.89 5.28
C GLY A 21 -27.38 3.37 6.15
N SER A 22 -26.30 2.86 5.54
CA SER A 22 -25.20 2.15 6.18
C SER A 22 -23.94 3.01 6.33
N TRP A 23 -24.12 4.30 6.61
CA TRP A 23 -23.12 5.36 6.74
C TRP A 23 -21.83 4.99 7.51
N GLY A 24 -21.92 4.13 8.53
CA GLY A 24 -20.76 3.66 9.29
C GLY A 24 -19.73 2.86 8.52
N TYR A 25 -20.15 2.16 7.47
CA TYR A 25 -19.29 1.31 6.64
C TYR A 25 -18.83 2.02 5.36
N ALA A 26 -19.44 3.16 5.02
CA ALA A 26 -19.29 3.79 3.71
C ALA A 26 -17.86 4.26 3.40
N ALA A 27 -17.16 4.77 4.42
CA ALA A 27 -15.77 5.21 4.28
C ALA A 27 -14.82 4.02 4.03
N ALA A 28 -14.93 2.97 4.84
CA ALA A 28 -14.11 1.77 4.71
C ALA A 28 -14.38 1.02 3.41
N ALA A 29 -15.66 0.78 3.08
CA ALA A 29 -16.05 0.08 1.85
C ALA A 29 -15.61 0.83 0.58
N GLY A 30 -15.78 2.16 0.55
CA GLY A 30 -15.33 2.97 -0.58
C GLY A 30 -13.81 2.99 -0.72
N TRP A 31 -13.09 3.11 0.40
CA TRP A 31 -11.64 3.02 0.41
C TRP A 31 -11.15 1.66 -0.07
N ASP A 32 -11.72 0.56 0.43
CA ASP A 32 -11.33 -0.80 0.07
C ASP A 32 -11.53 -1.06 -1.43
N ALA A 33 -12.67 -0.61 -1.98
CA ALA A 33 -12.94 -0.71 -3.41
C ALA A 33 -11.93 0.10 -4.24
N ALA A 34 -11.63 1.33 -3.84
CA ALA A 34 -10.63 2.16 -4.52
C ALA A 34 -9.23 1.53 -4.43
N ALA A 35 -8.82 1.08 -3.25
CA ALA A 35 -7.52 0.47 -3.01
C ALA A 35 -7.35 -0.82 -3.81
N ALA A 36 -8.36 -1.71 -3.81
CA ALA A 36 -8.33 -2.94 -4.58
C ALA A 36 -8.21 -2.68 -6.10
N VAL A 37 -8.98 -1.74 -6.63
CA VAL A 37 -8.90 -1.35 -8.05
C VAL A 37 -7.54 -0.72 -8.37
N PHE A 38 -7.03 0.16 -7.52
CA PHE A 38 -5.71 0.75 -7.70
C PHE A 38 -4.62 -0.32 -7.75
N LEU A 39 -4.63 -1.27 -6.80
CA LEU A 39 -3.66 -2.35 -6.72
C LEU A 39 -3.75 -3.25 -7.95
N ALA A 40 -4.94 -3.70 -8.32
CA ALA A 40 -5.16 -4.57 -9.48
C ALA A 40 -4.67 -3.91 -10.78
N LEU A 41 -5.06 -2.66 -11.04
CA LEU A 41 -4.64 -1.92 -12.24
C LEU A 41 -3.13 -1.63 -12.23
N THR A 42 -2.54 -1.39 -11.06
CA THR A 42 -1.10 -1.16 -10.95
C THR A 42 -0.35 -2.44 -11.27
N TRP A 43 -0.66 -3.54 -10.60
CA TRP A 43 0.05 -4.81 -10.74
C TRP A 43 -0.18 -5.49 -12.09
N TRP A 44 -1.36 -5.37 -12.69
CA TRP A 44 -1.58 -5.80 -14.08
C TRP A 44 -0.63 -5.06 -15.03
N ARG A 45 -0.43 -3.75 -14.83
CA ARG A 45 0.44 -2.96 -15.70
C ARG A 45 1.93 -3.20 -15.46
N VAL A 46 2.37 -3.22 -14.20
CA VAL A 46 3.81 -3.21 -13.85
C VAL A 46 4.38 -4.60 -13.59
N GLY A 47 3.56 -5.56 -13.18
CA GLY A 47 4.01 -6.92 -12.87
C GLY A 47 4.71 -7.65 -14.02
N PRO A 48 4.23 -7.55 -15.29
CA PRO A 48 4.88 -8.20 -16.42
C PRO A 48 6.10 -7.47 -17.00
N MET A 49 6.50 -6.31 -16.46
CA MET A 49 7.57 -5.50 -17.06
C MET A 49 8.95 -6.08 -16.74
N ASP A 50 9.76 -6.30 -17.79
CA ASP A 50 11.19 -6.59 -17.64
C ASP A 50 11.97 -5.34 -17.20
N GLY A 51 13.28 -5.49 -16.96
CA GLY A 51 14.17 -4.40 -16.56
C GLY A 51 14.14 -3.19 -17.48
N ARG A 52 14.27 -3.41 -18.79
CA ARG A 52 14.27 -2.34 -19.79
C ARG A 52 12.94 -1.60 -19.84
N THR A 53 11.84 -2.33 -19.80
CA THR A 53 10.49 -1.75 -19.82
C THR A 53 10.20 -1.01 -18.53
N THR A 54 10.68 -1.53 -17.39
CA THR A 54 10.62 -0.88 -16.08
C THR A 54 11.38 0.44 -16.11
N ARG A 55 12.62 0.45 -16.60
CA ARG A 55 13.42 1.68 -16.77
C ARG A 55 12.71 2.70 -17.63
N ALA A 56 12.26 2.30 -18.81
CA ALA A 56 11.54 3.18 -19.73
C ALA A 56 10.21 3.69 -19.17
N HIS A 57 9.59 2.96 -18.24
CA HIS A 57 8.39 3.40 -17.54
C HIS A 57 8.71 4.33 -16.36
N ALA A 58 9.74 4.03 -15.58
CA ALA A 58 10.12 4.77 -14.37
C ALA A 58 10.74 6.14 -14.68
N THR A 59 11.41 6.29 -15.83
CA THR A 59 12.00 7.57 -16.25
C THR A 59 11.02 8.51 -16.94
N ARG A 60 9.77 8.08 -17.19
CA ARG A 60 8.73 8.98 -17.72
C ARG A 60 8.43 10.05 -16.68
N GLU A 61 8.71 11.28 -17.05
CA GLU A 61 8.54 12.43 -16.19
C GLU A 61 7.05 12.77 -16.05
N ASP A 62 6.43 12.19 -15.03
CA ASP A 62 5.05 12.47 -14.66
C ASP A 62 5.05 13.14 -13.28
N ALA A 63 5.06 14.47 -13.25
CA ALA A 63 4.95 15.25 -12.00
C ALA A 63 3.72 14.82 -11.14
N THR A 64 2.67 14.32 -11.80
CA THR A 64 1.45 13.79 -11.16
C THR A 64 1.71 12.57 -10.27
N GLN A 65 2.75 11.77 -10.54
CA GLN A 65 3.02 10.54 -9.78
C GLN A 65 3.43 10.82 -8.34
N ARG A 66 4.26 11.84 -8.10
CA ARG A 66 4.68 12.20 -6.73
C ARG A 66 3.52 12.66 -5.86
N THR A 67 2.64 13.49 -6.41
CA THR A 67 1.44 13.98 -5.69
C THR A 67 0.48 12.83 -5.40
N THR A 68 0.28 11.95 -6.38
CA THR A 68 -0.56 10.75 -6.26
C THR A 68 -0.08 9.84 -5.13
N ASP A 69 1.23 9.58 -5.05
CA ASP A 69 1.82 8.72 -4.03
C ASP A 69 1.60 9.28 -2.62
N ILE A 70 1.74 10.60 -2.46
CA ILE A 70 1.50 11.29 -1.18
C ILE A 70 0.02 11.18 -0.80
N ILE A 71 -0.89 11.44 -1.74
CA ILE A 71 -2.33 11.36 -1.50
C ILE A 71 -2.73 9.93 -1.10
N LEU A 72 -2.26 8.92 -1.83
CA LEU A 72 -2.57 7.52 -1.52
C LEU A 72 -1.97 7.11 -0.17
N GLY A 73 -0.73 7.49 0.13
CA GLY A 73 -0.12 7.21 1.44
C GLY A 73 -0.88 7.88 2.59
N ALA A 74 -1.28 9.15 2.43
CA ALA A 74 -2.08 9.86 3.41
C ALA A 74 -3.47 9.23 3.58
N ALA A 75 -4.12 8.85 2.48
CA ALA A 75 -5.41 8.18 2.50
C ALA A 75 -5.33 6.79 3.15
N SER A 76 -4.27 6.02 2.92
CA SER A 76 -3.99 4.76 3.62
C SER A 76 -3.82 4.93 5.12
N VAL A 77 -3.22 6.04 5.58
CA VAL A 77 -3.11 6.32 7.02
C VAL A 77 -4.46 6.78 7.58
N ALA A 78 -5.18 7.63 6.85
CA ALA A 78 -6.50 8.11 7.25
C ALA A 78 -7.55 6.98 7.32
N SER A 79 -7.44 5.96 6.47
CA SER A 79 -8.34 4.81 6.47
C SER A 79 -8.29 4.05 7.80
N LEU A 80 -7.18 4.10 8.56
CA LEU A 80 -7.07 3.50 9.89
C LEU A 80 -8.10 4.09 10.88
N ALA A 81 -8.46 5.37 10.74
CA ALA A 81 -9.54 5.97 11.53
C ALA A 81 -10.89 5.28 11.25
N SER A 82 -11.16 4.89 10.00
CA SER A 82 -12.36 4.14 9.65
C SER A 82 -12.37 2.76 10.31
N VAL A 83 -11.21 2.12 10.45
CA VAL A 83 -11.09 0.83 11.16
C VAL A 83 -11.42 0.97 12.64
N VAL A 84 -10.96 2.04 13.30
CA VAL A 84 -11.35 2.31 14.70
C VAL A 84 -12.88 2.41 14.84
N VAL A 85 -13.53 3.13 13.92
CA VAL A 85 -15.01 3.24 13.90
C VAL A 85 -15.66 1.88 13.71
N LEU A 86 -15.14 1.04 12.81
CA LEU A 86 -15.64 -0.32 12.59
C LEU A 86 -15.47 -1.21 13.83
N LEU A 87 -14.32 -1.15 14.51
CA LEU A 87 -14.08 -1.94 15.73
C LEU A 87 -15.03 -1.52 16.87
N VAL A 88 -15.25 -0.22 17.06
CA VAL A 88 -16.23 0.27 18.04
C VAL A 88 -17.63 -0.24 17.71
N ARG A 89 -18.04 -0.21 16.44
CA ARG A 89 -19.34 -0.75 16.01
C ARG A 89 -19.45 -2.25 16.25
N ALA A 90 -18.43 -3.01 15.86
CA ALA A 90 -18.37 -4.45 16.04
C ALA A 90 -18.58 -4.87 17.50
N SER A 91 -18.17 -4.06 18.48
CA SER A 91 -18.39 -4.34 19.91
C SER A 91 -19.86 -4.29 20.35
N THR A 92 -20.73 -3.65 19.56
CA THR A 92 -22.17 -3.52 19.84
C THR A 92 -23.04 -4.40 18.95
N GLU A 93 -22.44 -4.99 17.91
CA GLU A 93 -23.12 -5.87 16.96
C GLU A 93 -23.09 -7.33 17.43
N GLY A 94 -24.07 -8.12 16.98
CA GLY A 94 -24.14 -9.56 17.25
C GLY A 94 -24.09 -10.39 15.97
N GLY A 95 -23.67 -11.66 16.11
CA GLY A 95 -23.75 -12.66 15.05
C GLY A 95 -23.01 -12.28 13.76
N VAL A 96 -23.68 -12.46 12.61
CA VAL A 96 -23.07 -12.29 11.28
C VAL A 96 -22.64 -10.85 11.00
N ALA A 97 -23.39 -9.85 11.47
CA ALA A 97 -23.07 -8.44 11.25
C ALA A 97 -21.69 -8.09 11.82
N ARG A 98 -21.42 -8.55 13.05
CA ARG A 98 -20.15 -8.35 13.73
C ARG A 98 -18.97 -8.97 12.97
N ILE A 99 -19.14 -10.19 12.44
CA ILE A 99 -18.12 -10.85 11.62
C ILE A 99 -17.84 -10.04 10.35
N ALA A 100 -18.88 -9.56 9.66
CA ALA A 100 -18.74 -8.76 8.46
C ALA A 100 -18.01 -7.42 8.73
N THR A 101 -18.33 -6.74 9.83
CA THR A 101 -17.69 -5.49 10.25
C THR A 101 -16.21 -5.68 10.56
N ILE A 102 -15.85 -6.75 11.27
CA ILE A 102 -14.46 -7.13 11.52
C ILE A 102 -13.73 -7.43 10.21
N ALA A 103 -14.33 -8.23 9.33
CA ALA A 103 -13.75 -8.60 8.05
C ALA A 103 -13.47 -7.36 7.17
N LEU A 104 -14.40 -6.39 7.14
CA LEU A 104 -14.21 -5.13 6.44
C LEU A 104 -13.05 -4.33 7.05
N GLY A 105 -12.96 -4.21 8.37
CA GLY A 105 -11.84 -3.52 9.02
C GLY A 105 -10.48 -4.17 8.73
N LEU A 106 -10.41 -5.51 8.73
CA LEU A 106 -9.21 -6.24 8.36
C LEU A 106 -8.85 -6.03 6.89
N ALA A 107 -9.83 -6.06 5.98
CA ALA A 107 -9.63 -5.76 4.57
C ALA A 107 -9.06 -4.34 4.37
N THR A 108 -9.59 -3.35 5.08
CA THR A 108 -9.07 -1.98 5.08
C THR A 108 -7.62 -1.90 5.52
N ILE A 109 -7.23 -2.58 6.60
CA ILE A 109 -5.82 -2.57 7.05
C ILE A 109 -4.93 -3.21 5.98
N VAL A 110 -5.29 -4.39 5.49
CA VAL A 110 -4.49 -5.16 4.51
C VAL A 110 -4.34 -4.36 3.21
N LEU A 111 -5.44 -3.87 2.64
CA LEU A 111 -5.41 -3.10 1.40
C LEU A 111 -4.60 -1.81 1.55
N SER A 112 -4.73 -1.10 2.68
CA SER A 112 -3.96 0.12 2.96
C SER A 112 -2.47 -0.17 3.03
N TRP A 113 -2.08 -1.27 3.68
CA TRP A 113 -0.71 -1.75 3.76
C TRP A 113 -0.13 -2.07 2.37
N PHE A 114 -0.87 -2.84 1.55
CA PHE A 114 -0.47 -3.14 0.17
C PHE A 114 -0.33 -1.88 -0.69
N VAL A 115 -1.24 -0.91 -0.56
CA VAL A 115 -1.16 0.37 -1.28
C VAL A 115 0.13 1.11 -0.95
N VAL A 116 0.46 1.22 0.35
CA VAL A 116 1.68 1.90 0.81
C VAL A 116 2.91 1.24 0.19
N HIS A 117 3.06 -0.09 0.29
CA HIS A 117 4.24 -0.79 -0.22
C HIS A 117 4.32 -0.81 -1.74
N THR A 118 3.18 -0.86 -2.44
CA THR A 118 3.14 -0.72 -3.89
C THR A 118 3.60 0.68 -4.31
N VAL A 119 3.13 1.73 -3.64
CA VAL A 119 3.53 3.12 -3.89
C VAL A 119 5.04 3.30 -3.65
N PHE A 120 5.58 2.75 -2.56
CA PHE A 120 7.02 2.80 -2.29
C PHE A 120 7.85 2.00 -3.32
N ALA A 121 7.36 0.85 -3.78
CA ALA A 121 8.03 0.09 -4.84
C ALA A 121 8.16 0.91 -6.13
N LEU A 122 7.06 1.56 -6.56
CA LEU A 122 7.07 2.46 -7.71
C LEU A 122 8.03 3.65 -7.50
N ARG A 123 8.07 4.19 -6.28
CA ARG A 123 8.96 5.29 -5.91
C ARG A 123 10.42 4.89 -5.95
N TYR A 124 10.78 3.71 -5.47
CA TYR A 124 12.15 3.22 -5.53
C TYR A 124 12.63 3.03 -6.95
N ALA A 125 11.81 2.47 -7.84
CA ALA A 125 12.16 2.38 -9.26
C ALA A 125 12.48 3.75 -9.86
N ARG A 126 11.65 4.78 -9.59
CA ARG A 126 11.91 6.13 -10.09
C ARG A 126 13.16 6.76 -9.49
N GLN A 127 13.43 6.54 -8.21
CA GLN A 127 14.63 7.05 -7.55
C GLN A 127 15.89 6.36 -8.03
N TYR A 128 15.81 5.05 -8.30
CA TYR A 128 16.91 4.26 -8.83
C TYR A 128 17.26 4.68 -10.25
N TYR A 129 16.27 4.89 -11.12
CA TYR A 129 16.51 5.31 -12.50
C TYR A 129 16.70 6.82 -12.69
N ALA A 130 16.59 7.63 -11.61
CA ALA A 130 16.92 9.05 -11.66
C ALA A 130 18.45 9.25 -11.68
N PRO A 131 18.99 10.23 -12.43
CA PRO A 131 20.43 10.48 -12.44
C PRO A 131 20.98 10.95 -11.07
N PRO A 132 22.15 10.44 -10.62
CA PRO A 132 22.89 9.30 -11.18
C PRO A 132 22.14 7.98 -10.92
N VAL A 133 22.03 7.14 -11.95
CA VAL A 133 21.31 5.85 -11.88
C VAL A 133 21.95 4.94 -10.83
N GLY A 134 21.13 4.29 -10.02
CA GLY A 134 21.53 3.35 -8.98
C GLY A 134 21.04 3.76 -7.58
N GLY A 135 21.80 3.40 -6.55
CA GLY A 135 21.50 3.76 -5.17
C GLY A 135 20.87 2.64 -4.32
N ILE A 136 20.53 1.53 -4.95
CA ILE A 136 20.22 0.23 -4.34
C ILE A 136 21.10 -0.79 -5.05
N ASP A 137 21.85 -1.56 -4.28
CA ASP A 137 22.61 -2.70 -4.80
C ASP A 137 21.69 -3.92 -4.77
N PHE A 138 21.28 -4.38 -5.94
CA PHE A 138 20.49 -5.61 -6.09
C PHE A 138 21.37 -6.84 -6.22
N GLU A 139 22.69 -6.71 -6.02
CA GLU A 139 23.68 -7.79 -6.15
C GLU A 139 23.42 -8.59 -7.43
N ASN A 140 23.34 -7.87 -8.56
CA ASN A 140 22.87 -8.37 -9.86
C ASN A 140 23.15 -9.87 -9.98
N SER A 141 22.05 -10.61 -10.00
CA SER A 141 21.90 -12.07 -10.08
C SER A 141 23.15 -12.71 -10.65
N ALA A 142 23.62 -13.80 -10.04
CA ALA A 142 24.71 -14.63 -10.53
C ALA A 142 24.60 -15.05 -12.03
N ASP A 143 23.49 -14.75 -12.69
CA ASP A 143 23.14 -15.03 -14.08
C ASP A 143 23.48 -13.91 -15.10
N ASP A 144 23.36 -12.59 -14.80
CA ASP A 144 23.82 -11.49 -15.69
C ASP A 144 24.00 -10.12 -14.97
N PRO A 145 25.25 -9.62 -14.83
CA PRO A 145 25.56 -8.31 -14.26
C PRO A 145 24.98 -7.09 -14.99
N ARG A 146 24.41 -7.26 -16.20
CA ARG A 146 23.94 -6.16 -17.08
C ARG A 146 22.43 -6.00 -17.12
N GLU A 147 21.67 -6.82 -16.39
CA GLU A 147 20.22 -6.72 -16.41
C GLU A 147 19.72 -5.57 -15.52
N ASP A 148 18.94 -4.66 -16.11
CA ASP A 148 18.30 -3.56 -15.40
C ASP A 148 17.25 -4.14 -14.40
N PRO A 149 17.14 -3.66 -13.14
CA PRO A 149 16.14 -4.16 -12.21
C PRO A 149 14.68 -3.94 -12.66
N ALA A 150 13.85 -4.96 -12.53
CA ALA A 150 12.43 -4.91 -12.83
C ALA A 150 11.61 -4.38 -11.62
N TYR A 151 10.34 -4.06 -11.85
CA TYR A 151 9.44 -3.63 -10.76
C TYR A 151 9.32 -4.67 -9.63
N SER A 152 9.52 -5.95 -9.92
CA SER A 152 9.56 -7.03 -8.92
C SER A 152 10.69 -6.86 -7.91
N ASP A 153 11.86 -6.40 -8.33
CA ASP A 153 13.02 -6.21 -7.44
C ASP A 153 12.78 -5.06 -6.46
N PHE A 154 12.23 -3.95 -6.95
CA PHE A 154 11.81 -2.82 -6.11
C PHE A 154 10.65 -3.19 -5.17
N ALA A 155 9.74 -4.06 -5.64
CA ALA A 155 8.68 -4.58 -4.81
C ALA A 155 9.23 -5.50 -3.71
N TYR A 156 10.18 -6.38 -4.02
CA TYR A 156 10.86 -7.19 -3.02
C TYR A 156 11.43 -6.32 -1.90
N VAL A 157 12.23 -5.29 -2.23
CA VAL A 157 12.78 -4.35 -1.24
C VAL A 157 11.67 -3.66 -0.43
N SER A 158 10.64 -3.15 -1.10
CA SER A 158 9.55 -2.43 -0.44
C SER A 158 8.74 -3.32 0.51
N PHE A 159 8.40 -4.54 0.11
CA PHE A 159 7.61 -5.45 0.92
C PHE A 159 8.43 -6.05 2.06
N VAL A 160 9.72 -6.36 1.85
CA VAL A 160 10.62 -6.78 2.93
C VAL A 160 10.72 -5.68 3.99
N LEU A 161 10.97 -4.43 3.60
CA LEU A 161 10.93 -3.28 4.52
C LEU A 161 9.58 -3.11 5.21
N GLY A 162 8.48 -3.44 4.53
CA GLY A 162 7.13 -3.45 5.09
C GLY A 162 6.93 -4.48 6.19
N MET A 163 7.47 -5.68 6.00
CA MET A 163 7.28 -6.83 6.88
C MET A 163 8.27 -6.86 8.05
N THR A 164 9.52 -6.44 7.82
CA THR A 164 10.62 -6.61 8.79
C THR A 164 11.16 -5.29 9.33
N TYR A 165 10.81 -4.17 8.70
CA TYR A 165 11.38 -2.84 8.98
C TYR A 165 12.89 -2.75 8.74
N GLN A 166 13.49 -3.73 8.07
CA GLN A 166 14.93 -3.85 7.89
C GLN A 166 15.30 -4.04 6.42
N VAL A 167 16.54 -3.64 6.10
CA VAL A 167 17.20 -3.96 4.85
C VAL A 167 18.12 -5.14 5.15
N SER A 168 17.81 -6.33 4.65
CA SER A 168 18.60 -7.55 4.92
C SER A 168 19.69 -7.77 3.88
N ASP A 169 19.35 -7.65 2.59
CA ASP A 169 20.16 -8.25 1.51
C ASP A 169 20.52 -7.28 0.38
N THR A 170 20.22 -5.97 0.51
CA THR A 170 20.50 -4.97 -0.53
C THR A 170 21.17 -3.74 0.07
N ASN A 171 22.32 -3.30 -0.43
CA ASN A 171 22.98 -2.12 0.13
C ASN A 171 22.39 -0.81 -0.43
N ILE A 172 22.13 0.20 0.41
CA ILE A 172 21.51 1.47 -0.01
C ILE A 172 22.51 2.62 0.06
N SER A 173 23.14 2.92 -1.07
CA SER A 173 24.17 3.96 -1.19
C SER A 173 23.61 5.37 -1.38
N SER A 174 22.40 5.51 -1.93
CA SER A 174 21.77 6.83 -2.16
C SER A 174 21.11 7.41 -0.92
N HIS A 175 21.50 8.63 -0.54
CA HIS A 175 20.87 9.35 0.58
C HIS A 175 19.36 9.59 0.37
N ALA A 176 18.94 9.91 -0.86
CA ALA A 176 17.53 10.15 -1.16
C ALA A 176 16.67 8.89 -1.00
N ILE A 177 17.23 7.72 -1.33
CA ILE A 177 16.59 6.42 -1.13
C ILE A 177 16.56 6.09 0.36
N ARG A 178 17.65 6.28 1.12
CA ARG A 178 17.67 6.10 2.59
C ARG A 178 16.60 6.92 3.30
N MET A 179 16.35 8.16 2.88
CA MET A 179 15.27 8.99 3.44
C MET A 179 13.88 8.51 3.06
N SER A 180 13.74 7.76 1.96
CA SER A 180 12.48 7.14 1.57
C SER A 180 12.25 5.85 2.35
N VAL A 181 13.30 5.06 2.55
CA VAL A 181 13.32 3.88 3.44
C VAL A 181 12.94 4.27 4.86
N LEU A 182 13.53 5.33 5.43
CA LEU A 182 13.18 5.78 6.78
C LEU A 182 11.67 6.09 6.90
N ARG A 183 11.12 6.84 5.93
CA ARG A 183 9.68 7.15 5.91
C ARG A 183 8.83 5.90 5.77
N GLN A 184 9.23 4.97 4.92
CA GLN A 184 8.55 3.69 4.77
C GLN A 184 8.59 2.91 6.07
N SER A 185 9.76 2.69 6.69
CA SER A 185 9.89 1.94 7.93
C SER A 185 9.06 2.54 9.07
N MET A 186 9.00 3.88 9.19
CA MET A 186 8.12 4.54 10.16
C MET A 186 6.64 4.26 9.89
N LEU A 187 6.21 4.32 8.62
CA LEU A 187 4.83 3.98 8.23
C LEU A 187 4.54 2.50 8.47
N SER A 188 5.45 1.60 8.08
CA SER A 188 5.34 0.17 8.31
C SER A 188 5.18 -0.14 9.80
N TYR A 189 5.97 0.51 10.66
CA TYR A 189 5.87 0.36 12.11
C TYR A 189 4.50 0.81 12.66
N LEU A 190 3.99 1.95 12.16
CA LEU A 190 2.65 2.43 12.51
C LEU A 190 1.58 1.40 12.11
N PHE A 191 1.61 0.89 10.88
CA PHE A 191 0.69 -0.15 10.42
C PHE A 191 0.81 -1.43 11.27
N GLY A 192 2.03 -1.89 11.56
CA GLY A 192 2.25 -3.07 12.40
C GLY A 192 1.69 -2.92 13.81
N THR A 193 1.86 -1.74 14.41
CA THR A 193 1.29 -1.42 15.73
C THR A 193 -0.24 -1.39 15.67
N PHE A 194 -0.80 -0.84 14.59
CA PHE A 194 -2.25 -0.81 14.39
C PHE A 194 -2.84 -2.21 14.17
N VAL A 195 -2.19 -3.05 13.37
CA VAL A 195 -2.56 -4.47 13.18
C VAL A 195 -2.57 -5.19 14.52
N LEU A 196 -1.53 -5.02 15.34
CA LEU A 196 -1.46 -5.63 16.66
C LEU A 196 -2.60 -5.16 17.57
N ALA A 197 -2.88 -3.85 17.58
CA ALA A 197 -4.00 -3.30 18.36
C ALA A 197 -5.36 -3.85 17.90
N ALA A 198 -5.59 -3.92 16.59
CA ALA A 198 -6.80 -4.50 16.01
C ALA A 198 -6.94 -5.99 16.34
N ALA A 199 -5.84 -6.75 16.32
CA ALA A 199 -5.84 -8.17 16.70
C ALA A 199 -6.17 -8.36 18.18
N VAL A 200 -5.60 -7.55 19.09
CA VAL A 200 -5.96 -7.59 20.51
C VAL A 200 -7.43 -7.27 20.72
N ASN A 201 -7.94 -6.23 20.05
CA ASN A 201 -9.36 -5.87 20.13
C ASN A 201 -10.26 -7.00 19.62
N LEU A 202 -9.85 -7.68 18.54
CA LEU A 202 -10.56 -8.83 18.00
C LEU A 202 -10.66 -9.97 19.01
N PHE A 203 -9.57 -10.31 19.70
CA PHE A 203 -9.57 -11.35 20.73
C PHE A 203 -10.46 -10.99 21.92
N VAL A 204 -10.37 -9.76 22.41
CA VAL A 204 -11.22 -9.27 23.51
C VAL A 204 -12.68 -9.34 23.10
N THR A 205 -12.99 -8.88 21.89
CA THR A 205 -14.35 -8.85 21.38
C THR A 205 -14.85 -10.30 21.24
N LEU A 206 -14.18 -11.18 20.48
CA LEU A 206 -14.62 -12.58 20.24
C LEU A 206 -14.64 -13.48 21.48
N GLY A 207 -13.82 -13.17 22.50
CA GLY A 207 -13.80 -13.91 23.77
C GLY A 207 -14.96 -13.56 24.72
N THR A 208 -15.77 -12.56 24.40
CA THR A 208 -16.98 -12.15 25.14
C THR A 208 -18.24 -12.35 24.29
#